data_AF-A0A3C2ACI9-F1
#
_entry.id   AF-A0A3C2ACI9-F1
#
_cell.length_a   1.000
_cell.length_b   1.000
_cell.length_c   1.000
_cell.angle_alpha   90.00
_cell.angle_beta   90.00
_cell.angle_gamma   90.00
#
_symmetry.space_group_name_H-M   'P 1'
#
loop_
_entity.id
_entity.type
_entity.pdbx_description
1 polymer ?
#
loop_
_entity_poly.entity_id
_entity_poly.type
_entity_poly.pdbx_seq_one_letter_code
_entity_poly.pdbx_strand_id
1 'polypeptide(L)'
;MNDAIEKTPLVCIGFPTWEGDYQKSTVLLMSELSRDRQVLYVEYPRTWKDWLGGLLGKKPVPWRRMLGWQPRVWASKQAHGGEVQVMVLPPVIPTHWIKSHRWYARVNAWQARWLGRSIRKQMRRLGIDKAQGINAFNPFYGLGLRKRIPVTDWTYYCYDEMSAAHWCRKHGP
;
A
#
# COMPACT_ATOMS: atom_id res chain seq x y z
N MET A 1 15.33 -7.52 -33.27
CA MET A 1 14.40 -6.51 -32.74
C MET A 1 13.54 -7.24 -31.72
N ASN A 2 13.89 -7.18 -30.43
CA ASN A 2 13.16 -7.89 -29.38
C ASN A 2 11.95 -7.04 -29.01
N ASP A 3 10.78 -7.41 -29.51
CA ASP A 3 9.52 -6.92 -28.94
C ASP A 3 9.42 -7.50 -27.52
N ALA A 4 9.85 -6.72 -26.53
CA ALA A 4 9.61 -7.05 -25.15
C ALA A 4 8.09 -7.08 -24.96
N ILE A 5 7.53 -8.28 -24.75
CA ILE A 5 6.14 -8.44 -24.35
C ILE A 5 5.96 -7.59 -23.10
N GLU A 6 5.22 -6.49 -23.23
CA GLU A 6 4.97 -5.56 -22.14
C GLU A 6 4.23 -6.32 -21.04
N LYS A 7 4.93 -6.59 -19.94
CA LYS A 7 4.35 -7.34 -18.82
C LYS A 7 3.34 -6.45 -18.11
N THR A 8 2.21 -7.05 -17.74
CA THR A 8 1.12 -6.35 -17.07
C THR A 8 1.65 -5.57 -15.85
N PRO A 9 1.30 -4.29 -15.69
CA PRO A 9 1.66 -3.50 -14.53
C PRO A 9 1.25 -4.17 -13.22
N LEU A 10 1.94 -3.84 -12.13
CA LEU A 10 1.72 -4.45 -10.82
C LEU A 10 1.40 -3.39 -9.78
N VAL A 11 0.35 -3.63 -8.98
CA VAL A 11 0.00 -2.80 -7.81
C VAL A 11 0.14 -3.65 -6.55
N CYS A 12 1.11 -3.31 -5.72
CA CYS A 12 1.37 -3.99 -4.45
C CYS A 12 0.81 -3.16 -3.29
N ILE A 13 -0.11 -3.73 -2.53
CA ILE A 13 -0.57 -3.18 -1.25
C ILE A 13 0.33 -3.73 -0.15
N GLY A 14 1.33 -2.94 0.21
CA GLY A 14 2.31 -3.28 1.23
C GLY A 14 1.76 -3.07 2.64
N PHE A 15 2.07 -3.99 3.53
CA PHE A 15 2.14 -3.70 4.96
C PHE A 15 3.44 -3.01 5.40
N PRO A 16 4.63 -3.37 4.87
CA PRO A 16 5.84 -2.64 5.23
C PRO A 16 5.87 -1.25 4.56
N THR A 17 6.52 -0.30 5.22
CA THR A 17 6.99 0.93 4.54
C THR A 17 8.03 0.57 3.48
N TRP A 18 8.13 1.38 2.43
CA TRP A 18 9.17 1.23 1.41
C TRP A 18 10.56 1.47 2.01
N GLU A 19 10.71 2.60 2.70
CA GLU A 19 11.95 2.96 3.39
C GLU A 19 11.99 2.40 4.82
N GLY A 20 13.18 2.23 5.37
CA GLY A 20 13.41 1.84 6.75
C GLY A 20 14.72 1.09 6.94
N ASP A 21 15.10 0.91 8.20
CA ASP A 21 16.44 0.43 8.59
C ASP A 21 16.67 -1.06 8.30
N TYR A 22 15.61 -1.80 7.98
CA TYR A 22 15.65 -3.24 7.72
C TYR A 22 15.24 -3.57 6.30
N GLN A 23 16.00 -4.50 5.70
CA GLN A 23 15.70 -5.06 4.39
C GLN A 23 14.41 -5.90 4.47
N LYS A 24 13.45 -5.60 3.58
CA LYS A 24 12.15 -6.26 3.54
C LYS A 24 12.04 -7.09 2.28
N SER A 25 11.69 -8.36 2.40
CA SER A 25 11.53 -9.27 1.26
C SER A 25 10.53 -8.72 0.23
N THR A 26 9.43 -8.12 0.67
CA THR A 26 8.46 -7.46 -0.22
C THR A 26 9.10 -6.33 -1.02
N VAL A 27 9.92 -5.47 -0.41
CA VAL A 27 10.56 -4.35 -1.11
C VAL A 27 11.52 -4.88 -2.17
N LEU A 28 12.36 -5.87 -1.82
CA LEU A 28 13.27 -6.50 -2.78
C LEU A 28 12.54 -7.16 -3.93
N LEU A 29 11.48 -7.92 -3.65
CA LEU A 29 10.69 -8.59 -4.67
C LEU A 29 10.07 -7.57 -5.64
N MET A 30 9.54 -6.46 -5.12
CA MET A 30 8.97 -5.39 -5.94
C MET A 30 10.04 -4.64 -6.73
N SER A 31 11.23 -4.45 -6.16
CA SER A 31 12.38 -3.90 -6.87
C SER A 31 12.78 -4.80 -8.05
N GLU A 32 12.96 -6.10 -7.81
CA GLU A 32 13.33 -7.06 -8.85
C GLU A 32 12.29 -7.15 -9.97
N LEU A 33 10.99 -7.18 -9.62
CA LEU A 33 9.92 -7.16 -10.61
C LEU A 33 9.87 -5.85 -11.40
N SER A 34 10.37 -4.74 -10.87
CA SER A 34 10.36 -3.45 -11.60
C SER A 34 11.38 -3.37 -12.75
N ARG A 35 12.20 -4.41 -12.93
CA ARG A 35 13.07 -4.56 -14.12
C ARG A 35 12.28 -4.72 -15.41
N ASP A 36 11.13 -5.40 -15.33
CA ASP A 36 10.42 -5.89 -16.51
C ASP A 36 8.97 -5.42 -16.61
N ARG A 37 8.45 -4.75 -15.58
CA ARG A 37 7.09 -4.18 -15.57
C ARG A 37 7.01 -2.93 -14.71
N GLN A 38 6.00 -2.11 -14.98
CA GLN A 38 5.69 -0.96 -14.13
C GLN A 38 5.16 -1.44 -12.77
N VAL A 39 5.74 -0.95 -11.67
CA VAL A 39 5.34 -1.32 -10.31
C VAL A 39 4.88 -0.09 -9.54
N LEU A 40 3.65 -0.15 -9.00
CA LEU A 40 3.13 0.78 -8.00
C LEU A 40 3.11 0.11 -6.62
N TYR A 41 4.00 0.52 -5.74
CA TYR A 41 4.02 0.08 -4.34
C TYR A 41 3.22 1.04 -3.47
N VAL A 42 2.18 0.56 -2.82
CA VAL A 42 1.31 1.35 -1.93
C VAL A 42 1.64 0.98 -0.49
N GLU A 43 2.22 1.92 0.26
CA GLU A 43 2.49 1.73 1.69
C GLU A 43 1.18 1.57 2.47
N TYR A 44 1.27 0.90 3.63
CA TYR A 44 0.14 0.83 4.55
C TYR A 44 -0.35 2.23 4.95
N PRO A 45 -1.67 2.41 5.11
CA PRO A 45 -2.20 3.69 5.51
C PRO A 45 -1.88 3.96 6.99
N ARG A 46 -1.16 5.06 7.23
CA ARG A 46 -0.91 5.59 8.58
C ARG A 46 -2.15 6.32 9.10
N THR A 47 -2.29 6.45 10.41
CA THR A 47 -3.47 7.07 11.00
C THR A 47 -3.36 8.59 11.15
N TRP A 48 -4.48 9.26 11.43
CA TRP A 48 -4.48 10.67 11.88
C TRP A 48 -3.64 10.88 13.15
N LYS A 49 -3.58 9.87 14.04
CA LYS A 49 -2.71 9.90 15.23
C LYS A 49 -1.23 9.90 14.84
N ASP A 50 -0.86 9.11 13.82
CA ASP A 50 0.52 9.08 13.32
C ASP A 50 0.89 10.39 12.61
N TRP A 51 -0.04 10.95 11.84
CA TRP A 51 0.13 12.27 11.23
C TRP A 51 0.43 13.35 12.28
N LEU A 52 -0.36 13.42 13.36
CA LEU A 52 -0.13 14.38 14.45
C LEU A 52 1.23 14.13 15.12
N GLY A 53 1.60 12.85 15.32
CA GLY A 53 2.93 12.50 15.81
C GLY A 53 4.06 12.99 14.90
N GLY A 54 3.90 12.90 13.58
CA GLY A 54 4.84 13.42 12.60
C GLY A 54 4.93 14.95 12.58
N LEU A 55 3.78 15.63 12.69
CA LEU A 55 3.73 17.09 12.77
C LEU A 55 4.47 17.62 14.01
N LEU A 56 4.33 16.93 15.13
CA LEU A 56 4.99 17.26 16.40
C LEU A 56 6.45 16.76 16.48
N GLY A 57 7.01 16.21 15.41
CA GLY A 57 8.39 15.67 15.38
C GLY A 57 8.60 14.39 16.21
N LYS A 58 7.53 13.77 16.71
CA LYS A 58 7.57 12.58 17.58
C LYS A 58 7.69 11.27 16.82
N LYS A 59 7.41 11.27 15.52
CA LYS A 59 7.46 10.08 14.66
C LYS A 59 8.04 10.40 13.28
N PRO A 60 8.96 9.57 12.75
CA PRO A 60 9.46 9.72 11.38
C PRO A 60 8.41 9.24 10.38
N VAL A 61 7.44 10.10 10.05
CA VAL A 61 6.40 9.81 9.05
C VAL A 61 6.34 10.91 7.98
N PRO A 62 6.06 10.56 6.72
CA PRO A 62 6.00 11.54 5.61
C PRO A 62 4.69 12.34 5.64
N TRP A 63 4.46 13.10 6.72
CA TRP A 63 3.18 13.73 7.04
C TRP A 63 2.72 14.74 5.96
N ARG A 64 3.64 15.43 5.29
CA ARG A 64 3.34 16.34 4.17
C ARG A 64 2.77 15.59 2.95
N ARG A 65 3.33 14.42 2.62
CA ARG A 65 2.82 13.54 1.55
C ARG A 65 1.45 12.97 1.93
N MET A 66 1.27 12.56 3.19
CA MET A 66 -0.01 12.05 3.69
C MET A 66 -1.17 13.05 3.45
N LEU A 67 -0.96 14.35 3.71
CA LEU A 67 -1.96 15.38 3.40
C LEU A 67 -2.06 15.73 1.91
N GLY A 68 -1.03 15.41 1.11
CA GLY A 68 -0.96 15.76 -0.29
C GLY A 68 -0.36 17.14 -0.55
N TRP A 69 0.29 17.75 0.44
CA TRP A 69 1.09 18.98 0.29
C TRP A 69 2.42 18.71 -0.44
N GLN A 70 2.82 17.45 -0.48
CA GLN A 70 3.85 16.94 -1.39
C GLN A 70 3.24 15.82 -2.24
N PRO A 71 3.82 15.53 -3.42
CA PRO A 71 3.40 14.39 -4.22
C PRO A 71 3.33 13.11 -3.38
N ARG A 72 2.18 12.44 -3.42
CA ARG A 72 1.98 11.16 -2.72
C ARG A 72 2.74 10.01 -3.35
N VAL A 73 3.16 10.18 -4.60
CA VAL A 73 3.92 9.21 -5.36
C VAL A 73 5.30 9.78 -5.65
N TRP A 74 6.32 8.93 -5.59
CA TRP A 74 7.66 9.23 -6.09
C TRP A 74 8.26 8.00 -6.75
N ALA A 75 9.16 8.23 -7.70
CA ALA A 75 9.98 7.20 -8.31
C ALA A 75 11.14 6.83 -7.39
N SER A 76 11.31 5.54 -7.11
CA SER A 76 12.48 4.97 -6.47
C SER A 76 13.26 4.16 -7.51
N LYS A 77 14.42 4.69 -7.92
CA LYS A 77 15.33 3.99 -8.83
C LYS A 77 16.06 2.88 -8.09
N GLN A 78 16.09 1.70 -8.69
CA GLN A 78 16.77 0.53 -8.15
C GLN A 78 18.17 0.41 -8.74
N ALA A 79 19.09 -0.22 -8.01
CA ALA A 79 20.49 -0.38 -8.43
C ALA A 79 20.64 -1.10 -9.78
N HIS A 80 19.71 -2.01 -10.08
CA HIS A 80 19.66 -2.78 -11.32
C HIS A 80 18.91 -2.07 -12.47
N GLY A 81 18.67 -0.75 -12.36
CA GLY A 81 18.03 0.06 -13.39
C GLY A 81 16.50 0.02 -13.44
N GLY A 82 15.84 -0.79 -12.61
CA GLY A 82 14.38 -0.79 -12.48
C GLY A 82 13.86 0.43 -11.72
N GLU A 83 12.57 0.71 -11.83
CA GLU A 83 11.93 1.84 -11.14
C GLU A 83 10.62 1.44 -10.48
N VAL A 84 10.50 1.74 -9.18
CA VAL A 84 9.27 1.53 -8.42
C VAL A 84 8.60 2.85 -8.12
N GLN A 85 7.33 2.97 -8.48
CA GLN A 85 6.48 4.09 -8.10
C GLN A 85 5.95 3.83 -6.70
N VAL A 86 6.46 4.55 -5.70
CA VAL A 86 6.10 4.35 -4.30
C VAL A 86 5.04 5.37 -3.91
N MET A 87 3.97 4.91 -3.26
CA MET A 87 2.82 5.72 -2.88
C MET A 87 2.58 5.70 -1.38
N VAL A 88 2.47 6.90 -0.79
CA VAL A 88 1.92 7.12 0.55
C VAL A 88 0.43 7.41 0.46
N LEU A 89 -0.34 6.67 1.24
CA LEU A 89 -1.79 6.86 1.37
C LEU A 89 -2.13 8.03 2.29
N PRO A 90 -3.30 8.65 2.10
CA PRO A 90 -3.79 9.63 3.06
C PRO A 90 -4.19 8.99 4.39
N PRO A 91 -4.22 9.78 5.48
CA PRO A 91 -4.35 9.25 6.83
C PRO A 91 -5.73 8.65 7.09
N VAL A 92 -5.75 7.50 7.77
CA VAL A 92 -6.98 6.80 8.18
C VAL A 92 -7.38 7.13 9.63
N ILE A 93 -8.66 7.01 9.91
CA ILE A 93 -9.22 6.99 11.26
C ILE A 93 -8.76 5.68 11.94
N PRO A 94 -8.12 5.76 13.12
CA PRO A 94 -7.84 4.57 13.92
C PRO A 94 -9.14 3.83 14.25
N THR A 95 -9.20 2.52 14.06
CA THR A 95 -10.43 1.73 14.31
C THR A 95 -10.33 0.76 15.49
N HIS A 96 -9.18 0.69 16.16
CA HIS A 96 -8.93 -0.23 17.29
C HIS A 96 -9.86 -0.04 18.51
N TRP A 97 -10.53 1.11 18.63
CA TRP A 97 -11.46 1.43 19.72
C TRP A 97 -12.89 0.93 19.44
N ILE A 98 -13.21 0.53 18.21
CA ILE A 98 -14.56 0.15 17.82
C ILE A 98 -14.81 -1.31 18.23
N LYS A 99 -15.57 -1.51 19.32
CA LYS A 99 -15.93 -2.86 19.81
C LYS A 99 -16.97 -3.56 18.94
N SER A 100 -17.87 -2.80 18.31
CA SER A 100 -18.95 -3.37 17.49
C SER A 100 -18.42 -3.76 16.11
N HIS A 101 -18.50 -5.06 15.79
CA HIS A 101 -18.11 -5.59 14.48
C HIS A 101 -18.82 -4.87 13.32
N ARG A 102 -20.12 -4.58 13.46
CA ARG A 102 -20.92 -3.92 12.42
C ARG A 102 -20.45 -2.50 12.12
N TRP A 103 -20.08 -1.74 13.14
CA TRP A 103 -19.52 -0.40 12.97
C TRP A 103 -18.08 -0.44 12.46
N TYR A 104 -17.27 -1.37 12.98
CA TYR A 104 -15.90 -1.59 12.52
C TYR A 104 -15.86 -1.86 11.01
N ALA A 105 -16.68 -2.81 10.54
CA ALA A 105 -16.79 -3.17 9.14
C ALA A 105 -17.25 -1.98 8.27
N ARG A 106 -18.23 -1.19 8.74
CA ARG A 106 -18.73 -0.01 8.01
C ARG A 106 -17.68 1.08 7.90
N VAL A 107 -16.99 1.40 8.99
CA VAL A 107 -15.91 2.40 8.99
C VAL A 107 -14.79 1.95 8.05
N ASN A 108 -14.29 0.72 8.19
CA ASN A 108 -13.26 0.20 7.29
C ASN A 108 -13.70 0.16 5.83
N ALA A 109 -14.95 -0.20 5.54
CA ALA A 109 -15.49 -0.15 4.18
C ALA A 109 -15.48 1.28 3.63
N TRP A 110 -15.87 2.28 4.42
CA TRP A 110 -15.79 3.69 4.02
C TRP A 110 -14.35 4.14 3.78
N GLN A 111 -13.43 3.82 4.69
CA GLN A 111 -12.01 4.15 4.57
C GLN A 111 -11.38 3.54 3.32
N ALA A 112 -11.58 2.23 3.10
CA ALA A 112 -11.06 1.58 1.91
C ALA A 112 -11.70 2.12 0.61
N ARG A 113 -12.91 2.69 0.64
CA ARG A 113 -13.49 3.38 -0.53
C ARG A 113 -12.71 4.64 -0.86
N TRP A 114 -12.38 5.42 0.15
CA TRP A 114 -11.60 6.63 0.00
C TRP A 114 -10.16 6.34 -0.41
N LEU A 115 -9.50 5.36 0.23
CA LEU A 115 -8.16 4.89 -0.15
C LEU A 115 -8.14 4.37 -1.59
N GLY A 116 -9.10 3.54 -1.98
CA GLY A 116 -9.21 3.03 -3.35
C GLY A 116 -9.42 4.13 -4.39
N ARG A 117 -10.13 5.22 -4.06
CA ARG A 117 -10.20 6.41 -4.93
C ARG A 117 -8.83 7.09 -5.06
N SER A 118 -8.07 7.20 -3.97
CA SER A 118 -6.72 7.78 -3.97
C SER A 118 -5.76 6.95 -4.84
N ILE A 119 -5.79 5.61 -4.72
CA ILE A 119 -4.94 4.71 -5.51
C ILE A 119 -5.31 4.79 -6.99
N ARG A 120 -6.59 4.68 -7.34
CA ARG A 120 -7.05 4.81 -8.73
C ARG A 120 -6.67 6.14 -9.36
N LYS A 121 -6.69 7.23 -8.59
CA LYS A 121 -6.24 8.54 -9.07
C LYS A 121 -4.75 8.53 -9.46
N GLN A 122 -3.90 7.83 -8.70
CA GLN A 122 -2.48 7.72 -9.04
C GLN A 122 -2.24 6.72 -10.16
N MET A 123 -2.95 5.59 -10.19
CA MET A 123 -2.88 4.63 -11.31
C MET A 123 -3.14 5.33 -12.64
N ARG A 124 -4.23 6.11 -12.76
CA ARG A 124 -4.52 6.90 -13.98
C ARG A 124 -3.43 7.90 -14.33
N ARG A 125 -2.79 8.53 -13.34
CA ARG A 125 -1.67 9.48 -13.58
C ARG A 125 -0.41 8.78 -14.08
N LEU A 126 -0.25 7.51 -13.75
CA LEU A 126 0.86 6.66 -14.16
C LEU A 126 0.57 5.90 -15.46
N GLY A 127 -0.60 6.09 -16.09
CA GLY A 127 -1.02 5.33 -17.27
C GLY A 127 -1.43 3.88 -16.98
N ILE A 128 -1.68 3.53 -15.71
CA ILE A 128 -2.07 2.17 -15.30
C ILE A 128 -3.59 2.05 -15.32
N ASP A 129 -4.14 1.48 -16.38
CA ASP A 129 -5.58 1.22 -16.50
C ASP A 129 -6.01 -0.08 -15.80
N LYS A 130 -5.14 -1.10 -15.85
CA LYS A 130 -5.34 -2.40 -15.22
C LYS A 130 -4.01 -2.97 -14.76
N ALA A 131 -4.00 -3.68 -13.63
CA ALA A 131 -2.77 -4.23 -13.05
C ALA A 131 -2.98 -5.58 -12.39
N GLN A 132 -1.91 -6.36 -12.21
CA GLN A 132 -1.89 -7.48 -11.27
C GLN A 132 -1.87 -6.94 -9.84
N GLY A 133 -2.70 -7.49 -8.96
CA GLY A 133 -2.78 -7.06 -7.57
C GLY A 133 -1.99 -7.96 -6.64
N ILE A 134 -1.16 -7.38 -5.79
CA ILE A 134 -0.51 -8.11 -4.68
C ILE A 134 -0.97 -7.50 -3.35
N ASN A 135 -1.39 -8.35 -2.42
CA ASN A 135 -1.53 -7.99 -1.01
C ASN A 135 -0.34 -8.57 -0.24
N ALA A 136 0.65 -7.73 0.07
CA ALA A 136 1.82 -8.13 0.83
C ALA A 136 1.56 -7.92 2.33
N PHE A 137 0.94 -8.93 2.94
CA PHE A 137 0.64 -9.00 4.37
C PHE A 137 -0.17 -7.81 4.94
N ASN A 138 -1.07 -7.20 4.17
CA ASN A 138 -1.93 -6.11 4.65
C ASN A 138 -3.33 -6.65 5.03
N PRO A 139 -3.58 -7.02 6.31
CA PRO A 139 -4.83 -7.65 6.74
C PRO A 139 -6.01 -6.66 6.80
N PHE A 140 -5.72 -5.37 7.02
CA PHE A 140 -6.77 -4.38 7.31
C PHE A 140 -7.46 -3.85 6.07
N TYR A 141 -6.68 -3.54 5.04
CA TYR A 141 -7.20 -2.83 3.87
C TYR A 141 -6.97 -3.59 2.58
N GLY A 142 -6.05 -4.56 2.51
CA GLY A 142 -5.80 -5.33 1.29
C GLY A 142 -7.07 -5.93 0.70
N LEU A 143 -7.84 -6.69 1.51
CA LEU A 143 -9.12 -7.26 1.07
C LEU A 143 -10.18 -6.19 0.73
N GLY A 144 -10.25 -5.12 1.52
CA GLY A 144 -11.17 -4.01 1.30
C GLY A 144 -10.84 -3.16 0.05
N LEU A 145 -9.60 -3.24 -0.43
CA LEU A 145 -9.09 -2.55 -1.61
C LEU A 145 -9.24 -3.38 -2.87
N ARG A 146 -9.17 -4.72 -2.81
CA ARG A 146 -9.30 -5.62 -3.97
C ARG A 146 -10.47 -5.25 -4.90
N LYS A 147 -11.65 -4.97 -4.34
CA LYS A 147 -12.86 -4.63 -5.13
C LYS A 147 -12.92 -3.16 -5.58
N ARG A 148 -11.88 -2.37 -5.33
CA ARG A 148 -11.90 -0.90 -5.46
C ARG A 148 -10.77 -0.33 -6.31
N ILE A 149 -9.82 -1.16 -6.70
CA ILE A 149 -8.78 -0.85 -7.67
C ILE A 149 -8.92 -1.80 -8.87
N PRO A 150 -8.65 -1.34 -10.10
CA PRO A 150 -8.84 -2.14 -11.30
C PRO A 150 -7.71 -3.16 -11.43
N VAL A 151 -7.88 -4.32 -10.80
CA VAL A 151 -6.91 -5.42 -10.83
C VAL A 151 -7.42 -6.62 -11.62
N THR A 152 -6.54 -7.30 -12.36
CA THR A 152 -6.84 -8.55 -13.09
C THR A 152 -6.97 -9.74 -12.16
N ASP A 153 -6.07 -9.81 -11.20
CA ASP A 153 -5.89 -10.90 -10.25
C ASP A 153 -5.47 -10.32 -8.89
N TRP A 154 -5.49 -11.16 -7.86
CA TRP A 154 -5.18 -10.75 -6.49
C TRP A 154 -4.38 -11.83 -5.77
N THR A 155 -3.07 -11.69 -5.76
CA THR A 155 -2.15 -12.60 -5.07
C THR A 155 -1.94 -12.14 -3.63
N TYR A 156 -2.10 -13.04 -2.67
CA TYR A 156 -1.71 -12.80 -1.30
C TYR A 156 -0.27 -13.28 -1.08
N TYR A 157 0.59 -12.40 -0.57
CA TYR A 157 1.98 -12.69 -0.26
C TYR A 157 2.25 -12.44 1.22
N CYS A 158 2.80 -13.44 1.90
CA CYS A 158 3.09 -13.41 3.31
C CYS A 158 4.19 -14.43 3.61
N TYR A 159 5.20 -14.02 4.36
CA TYR A 159 6.26 -14.89 4.86
C TYR A 159 6.15 -15.10 6.40
N ASP A 160 5.50 -14.18 7.10
CA ASP A 160 5.34 -14.23 8.56
C ASP A 160 4.06 -14.96 9.00
N GLU A 161 4.11 -15.64 10.13
CA GLU A 161 2.92 -16.29 10.66
C GLU A 161 1.89 -15.26 11.16
N MET A 162 0.75 -15.13 10.46
CA MET A 162 -0.34 -14.22 10.87
C MET A 162 -0.85 -14.48 12.29
N SER A 163 -0.88 -15.74 12.75
CA SER A 163 -1.33 -16.13 14.10
C SER A 163 -0.45 -15.55 15.20
N ALA A 164 0.83 -15.30 14.93
CA ALA A 164 1.77 -14.71 15.88
C ALA A 164 1.59 -13.19 16.03
N ALA A 165 0.86 -12.54 15.11
CA ALA A 165 0.64 -11.09 15.14
C ALA A 165 -0.43 -10.70 16.17
N HIS A 166 -0.02 -10.48 17.43
CA HIS A 166 -0.91 -10.08 18.53
C HIS A 166 -1.78 -8.84 18.21
N TRP A 167 -1.31 -7.96 17.33
CA TRP A 167 -2.03 -6.77 16.87
C TRP A 167 -3.21 -7.06 15.92
N CYS A 168 -3.29 -8.25 15.34
CA CYS A 168 -4.43 -8.73 14.56
C CYS A 168 -5.52 -9.41 15.42
N ARG A 169 -5.26 -9.75 16.69
CA ARG A 169 -6.13 -10.65 17.49
C ARG A 169 -7.60 -10.20 17.67
N LYS A 170 -7.89 -8.90 17.58
CA LYS A 170 -9.27 -8.38 17.79
C LYS A 170 -10.14 -8.37 16.54
N HIS A 171 -9.54 -8.19 15.36
CA HIS A 171 -10.24 -7.95 14.10
C HIS A 171 -9.51 -8.52 12.88
N GLY A 172 -8.58 -9.45 13.09
CA GLY A 172 -8.04 -10.29 12.04
C GLY A 172 -9.16 -11.16 11.45
N PRO A 173 -8.92 -11.75 10.27
CA PRO A 173 -9.84 -12.74 9.74
C PRO A 173 -10.13 -13.86 10.75
#